data_AF-A0A453KAJ1-F1
#
_entry.id   AF-A0A453KAJ1-F1
#
_cell.length_a   1.000
_cell.length_b   1.000
_cell.length_c   1.000
_cell.angle_alpha   90.00
_cell.angle_beta   90.00
_cell.angle_gamma   90.00
#
_symmetry.space_group_name_H-M   'P 1'
#
loop_
_entity.id
_entity.type
_entity.pdbx_description
1 polymer ?
#
loop_
_entity_poly.entity_id
_entity_poly.type
_entity_poly.pdbx_seq_one_letter_code
_entity_poly.pdbx_strand_id
1 'polypeptide(L)'
;KKNIFKLAQGEYIAPEKIENVYAKCKFIAQCFIYGDSFNSFLVAIVAVEPDVLKAWAASQGIQSEDLRQLCADPRAKAAVLADMDSIGKEAQVSLCTPDCTYILYK
;
A
#
# COMPACT_ATOMS: atom_id res chain seq x y z
N LYS A 1 -9.73 7.36 21.74
CA LYS A 1 -9.31 8.64 21.12
C LYS A 1 -9.26 8.37 19.62
N LYS A 2 -10.09 9.02 18.79
CA LYS A 2 -10.15 8.71 17.34
C LYS A 2 -8.91 9.29 16.65
N ASN A 3 -8.17 8.48 15.89
CA ASN A 3 -7.07 8.96 15.06
C ASN A 3 -7.69 9.66 13.84
N ILE A 4 -7.58 10.99 13.77
CA ILE A 4 -8.08 11.78 12.64
C ILE A 4 -6.99 12.79 12.28
N PHE A 5 -6.61 12.81 11.02
CA PHE A 5 -5.66 13.77 10.47
C PHE A 5 -6.41 14.93 9.84
N LYS A 6 -5.87 16.14 9.97
CA LYS A 6 -6.32 17.30 9.19
C LYS A 6 -5.27 17.53 8.13
N LEU A 7 -5.64 17.50 6.86
CA LEU A 7 -4.75 17.82 5.74
C LEU A 7 -4.66 19.34 5.52
N ALA A 8 -3.65 19.79 4.75
CA ALA A 8 -3.44 21.21 4.45
C ALA A 8 -4.66 21.87 3.77
N GLN A 9 -5.50 21.10 3.09
CA GLN A 9 -6.72 21.56 2.41
C GLN A 9 -7.88 21.79 3.38
N GLY A 10 -7.72 21.41 4.65
CA GLY A 10 -8.79 21.45 5.66
C GLY A 10 -9.66 20.20 5.72
N GLU A 11 -9.37 19.17 4.91
CA GLU A 11 -10.05 17.88 4.97
C GLU A 11 -9.65 17.08 6.21
N TYR A 12 -10.61 16.35 6.77
CA TYR A 12 -10.39 15.46 7.90
C TYR A 12 -10.42 14.01 7.44
N ILE A 13 -9.29 13.33 7.58
CA ILE A 13 -9.10 11.94 7.15
C ILE A 13 -9.05 11.04 8.37
N ALA A 14 -9.82 9.95 8.34
CA ALA A 14 -9.66 8.84 9.29
C ALA A 14 -8.80 7.74 8.63
N PRO A 15 -7.54 7.52 9.06
CA PRO A 15 -6.66 6.51 8.48
C PRO A 15 -7.27 5.12 8.53
N GLU A 16 -7.97 4.77 9.62
CA GLU A 16 -8.61 3.46 9.80
C GLU A 16 -9.55 3.09 8.64
N LYS A 17 -10.24 4.08 8.04
CA LYS A 17 -11.10 3.82 6.88
C LYS A 17 -10.29 3.40 5.66
N ILE A 18 -9.16 4.07 5.43
CA ILE A 18 -8.28 3.84 4.30
C ILE A 18 -7.49 2.54 4.49
N GLU A 19 -7.01 2.27 5.70
CA GLU A 19 -6.35 1.01 6.08
C GLU A 19 -7.27 -0.18 5.85
N ASN A 20 -8.54 -0.09 6.28
CA ASN A 20 -9.54 -1.14 6.06
C ASN A 20 -9.87 -1.38 4.58
N VAL A 21 -9.74 -0.35 3.74
CA VAL A 21 -9.89 -0.50 2.28
C VAL A 21 -8.70 -1.29 1.74
N TYR A 22 -7.47 -0.86 2.03
CA TYR A 22 -6.26 -1.54 1.52
C TYR A 22 -6.02 -2.92 2.14
N ALA A 23 -6.60 -3.22 3.30
CA ALA A 23 -6.61 -4.56 3.86
C ALA A 23 -7.34 -5.60 2.99
N LYS A 24 -8.12 -5.17 1.98
CA LYS A 24 -8.74 -6.06 0.99
C LYS A 24 -7.78 -6.47 -0.13
N CYS A 25 -6.62 -5.82 -0.23
CA CYS A 25 -5.60 -6.15 -1.21
C CYS A 25 -4.97 -7.49 -0.85
N LYS A 26 -4.99 -8.45 -1.77
CA LYS A 26 -4.48 -9.80 -1.51
C LYS A 26 -2.98 -9.82 -1.22
N PHE A 27 -2.26 -8.82 -1.71
CA PHE A 27 -0.82 -8.69 -1.52
C PHE A 27 -0.44 -8.03 -0.20
N ILE A 28 -1.38 -7.43 0.55
CA ILE A 28 -1.09 -6.63 1.74
C ILE A 28 -1.44 -7.43 2.99
N ALA A 29 -0.44 -7.64 3.84
CA ALA A 29 -0.64 -8.17 5.18
C ALA A 29 -1.03 -7.06 6.16
N GLN A 30 -0.35 -5.91 6.10
CA GLN A 30 -0.61 -4.76 6.96
C GLN A 30 -0.40 -3.45 6.19
N CYS A 31 -1.24 -2.46 6.45
CA CYS A 31 -1.11 -1.11 5.89
C CYS A 31 -1.22 -0.09 7.01
N PHE A 32 -0.31 0.87 7.04
CA PHE A 32 -0.32 1.98 7.99
C PHE A 32 -0.36 3.29 7.23
N ILE A 33 -1.39 4.09 7.48
CA ILE A 33 -1.61 5.37 6.79
C ILE A 33 -1.17 6.51 7.69
N TYR A 34 -0.33 7.37 7.13
CA TYR A 34 0.13 8.59 7.77
C TYR A 34 -0.28 9.82 6.95
N GLY A 35 -0.71 10.86 7.64
CA GLY A 35 -0.97 12.17 7.05
C GLY A 35 -0.58 13.26 8.03
N ASP A 36 -0.17 14.42 7.52
CA ASP A 36 0.08 15.61 8.33
C ASP A 36 -0.66 16.84 7.78
N SER A 37 -0.69 17.91 8.57
CA SER A 37 -1.39 19.15 8.21
C SER A 37 -0.62 20.06 7.27
N PHE A 38 0.65 19.76 7.00
CA PHE A 38 1.50 20.53 6.10
C PHE A 38 1.42 20.01 4.66
N ASN A 39 1.04 18.74 4.48
CA ASN A 39 0.96 18.07 3.21
C ASN A 39 -0.49 17.89 2.74
N SER A 40 -0.64 17.85 1.42
CA SER A 40 -1.91 17.63 0.74
C SER A 40 -2.20 16.17 0.41
N PHE A 41 -1.32 15.28 0.87
CA PHE A 41 -1.30 13.89 0.49
C PHE A 41 -1.07 13.01 1.71
N LEU A 42 -1.49 11.75 1.57
CA LEU A 42 -1.27 10.70 2.55
C LEU A 42 -0.11 9.82 2.09
N VAL A 43 0.65 9.35 3.06
CA VAL A 43 1.75 8.39 2.88
C VAL A 43 1.30 7.07 3.49
N ALA A 44 1.69 5.96 2.87
CA ALA A 44 1.36 4.62 3.34
C ALA A 44 2.62 3.77 3.49
N ILE A 45 2.69 3.08 4.62
CA ILE A 45 3.66 2.02 4.86
C ILE A 45 2.93 0.70 4.68
N VAL A 46 3.39 -0.12 3.75
CA VAL A 46 2.71 -1.36 3.36
C VAL A 46 3.63 -2.55 3.63
N ALA A 47 3.14 -3.51 4.41
CA ALA A 47 3.76 -4.81 4.57
C ALA A 47 3.07 -5.80 3.62
N VAL A 48 3.84 -6.45 2.75
CA VAL A 48 3.32 -7.43 1.81
C VAL A 48 3.16 -8.81 2.45
N GLU A 49 2.19 -9.58 1.97
CA GLU A 49 1.99 -10.98 2.35
C GLU A 49 2.98 -11.88 1.59
N PRO A 50 3.97 -12.50 2.28
CA PRO A 50 5.07 -13.20 1.61
C PRO A 50 4.60 -14.35 0.72
N ASP A 51 3.65 -15.16 1.20
CA ASP A 51 3.23 -16.36 0.50
C ASP A 51 2.44 -16.01 -0.77
N VAL A 52 1.59 -14.99 -0.72
CA VAL A 52 0.83 -14.50 -1.87
C VAL A 52 1.75 -13.88 -2.90
N LEU A 53 2.72 -13.05 -2.47
CA LEU A 53 3.66 -12.42 -3.40
C LEU A 53 4.58 -13.44 -4.06
N LYS A 54 5.07 -14.43 -3.32
CA LYS A 54 5.88 -15.53 -3.86
C LYS A 54 5.09 -16.40 -4.85
N ALA A 55 3.85 -16.77 -4.52
CA ALA A 55 2.98 -17.53 -5.41
C ALA A 55 2.69 -16.77 -6.72
N TRP A 56 2.42 -15.46 -6.62
CA TRP A 56 2.26 -14.60 -7.79
C TRP A 56 3.56 -14.51 -8.60
N ALA A 57 4.70 -14.28 -7.96
CA ALA A 57 6.00 -14.20 -8.62
C ALA A 57 6.34 -15.48 -9.40
N ALA A 58 6.09 -16.66 -8.81
CA ALA A 58 6.24 -17.95 -9.47
C ALA A 58 5.35 -18.07 -10.71
N SER A 59 4.10 -17.59 -10.65
CA SER A 59 3.18 -17.57 -11.80
C SER A 59 3.66 -16.66 -12.95
N GLN A 60 4.48 -15.66 -12.64
CA GLN A 60 5.08 -14.73 -13.60
C GLN A 60 6.47 -15.16 -14.09
N GLY A 61 6.94 -16.35 -13.67
CA GLY A 61 8.28 -16.84 -13.99
C GLY A 61 9.42 -16.09 -13.27
N ILE A 62 9.11 -15.38 -12.18
CA ILE A 62 10.11 -14.72 -11.34
C ILE A 62 10.59 -15.73 -10.29
N GLN A 63 11.81 -16.22 -10.46
CA GLN A 63 12.42 -17.14 -9.50
C GLN A 63 13.19 -16.36 -8.44
N SER A 64 12.53 -16.11 -7.30
CA SER A 64 13.17 -15.53 -6.13
C SER A 64 12.53 -16.09 -4.87
N GLU A 65 13.33 -16.78 -4.05
CA GLU A 65 12.91 -17.23 -2.72
C GLU A 65 12.99 -16.10 -1.68
N ASP A 66 13.85 -15.10 -1.95
CA ASP A 66 14.03 -13.93 -1.10
C ASP A 66 12.94 -12.90 -1.36
N LEU A 67 12.17 -12.60 -0.31
CA LEU A 67 11.12 -11.59 -0.33
C LEU A 67 11.71 -10.19 -0.59
N ARG A 68 12.92 -9.90 -0.11
CA ARG A 68 13.56 -8.59 -0.31
C ARG A 68 13.84 -8.34 -1.77
N GLN A 69 14.28 -9.37 -2.49
CA GLN A 69 14.51 -9.31 -3.94
C GLN A 69 13.18 -9.15 -4.69
N LEU A 70 12.14 -9.89 -4.30
CA LEU A 70 10.81 -9.70 -4.87
C LEU A 70 10.28 -8.27 -4.65
N CYS A 71 10.37 -7.74 -3.43
CA CYS A 71 9.98 -6.35 -3.14
C CYS A 71 10.83 -5.32 -3.89
N ALA A 72 12.07 -5.65 -4.28
CA ALA A 72 12.91 -4.79 -5.10
C ALA A 72 12.62 -4.89 -6.60
N ASP A 73 12.01 -6.00 -7.06
CA ASP A 73 11.67 -6.21 -8.47
C ASP A 73 10.57 -5.21 -8.92
N PRO A 74 10.83 -4.39 -9.95
CA PRO A 74 9.85 -3.43 -10.45
C PRO A 74 8.51 -4.05 -10.86
N ARG A 75 8.49 -5.29 -11.34
CA ARG A 75 7.28 -6.00 -11.75
C ARG A 75 6.42 -6.38 -10.56
N ALA A 76 7.04 -6.84 -9.48
CA ALA A 76 6.34 -7.15 -8.24
C ALA A 76 5.79 -5.87 -7.59
N LYS A 77 6.58 -4.79 -7.54
CA LYS A 77 6.08 -3.48 -7.09
C LYS A 77 4.89 -3.02 -7.93
N ALA A 78 5.00 -3.09 -9.25
CA ALA A 78 3.93 -2.69 -10.16
C ALA A 78 2.65 -3.52 -9.96
N ALA A 79 2.77 -4.82 -9.70
CA ALA A 79 1.62 -5.68 -9.44
C ALA A 79 0.91 -5.34 -8.13
N VAL A 80 1.67 -5.11 -7.06
CA VAL A 80 1.10 -4.67 -5.77
C VAL A 80 0.43 -3.30 -5.92
N LEU A 81 1.09 -2.35 -6.58
CA LEU A 81 0.54 -1.02 -6.82
C LEU A 81 -0.72 -1.06 -7.70
N ALA A 82 -0.75 -1.90 -8.73
CA ALA A 82 -1.92 -2.04 -9.59
C ALA A 82 -3.15 -2.59 -8.83
N ASP A 83 -2.94 -3.57 -7.94
CA ASP A 83 -4.01 -4.12 -7.09
C ASP A 83 -4.51 -3.06 -6.10
N MET A 84 -3.57 -2.32 -5.48
CA MET A 84 -3.89 -1.17 -4.62
C MET A 84 -4.68 -0.09 -5.35
N ASP A 85 -4.27 0.28 -6.56
CA ASP A 85 -4.97 1.28 -7.37
C ASP A 85 -6.38 0.83 -7.75
N SER A 86 -6.58 -0.46 -8.03
CA SER A 86 -7.92 -1.00 -8.31
C SER A 86 -8.83 -0.85 -7.10
N ILE A 87 -8.36 -1.28 -5.92
CA ILE A 87 -9.12 -1.22 -4.67
C ILE A 87 -9.34 0.23 -4.23
N GLY A 88 -8.35 1.09 -4.39
CA GLY A 88 -8.42 2.51 -4.10
C GLY A 88 -9.49 3.21 -4.94
N LYS A 89 -9.53 2.92 -6.25
CA LYS A 89 -10.56 3.47 -7.16
C LYS A 89 -11.96 3.00 -6.78
N GLU A 90 -12.14 1.72 -6.47
CA GLU A 90 -13.43 1.17 -6.03
C GLU A 90 -13.94 1.82 -4.74
N ALA A 91 -13.04 2.15 -3.82
CA ALA A 91 -13.36 2.79 -2.56
C ALA A 91 -13.28 4.32 -2.59
N GLN A 92 -13.01 4.92 -3.74
CA GLN A 92 -12.81 6.37 -3.93
C GLN A 92 -11.74 6.96 -2.99
N VAL A 93 -10.66 6.22 -2.74
CA VAL A 93 -9.49 6.67 -1.98
C VAL A 93 -8.25 6.62 -2.88
N SER A 94 -7.46 7.69 -2.86
CA SER A 94 -6.21 7.78 -3.63
C SER A 94 -5.06 8.11 -2.71
N LEU A 95 -4.02 7.29 -2.73
CA LEU A 95 -2.72 7.59 -2.14
C LEU A 95 -1.81 8.22 -3.21
N CYS A 96 -0.85 9.04 -2.79
CA CYS A 96 0.19 9.51 -3.72
C CYS A 96 1.15 8.33 -3.98
N THR A 97 0.95 7.64 -5.10
CA THR A 97 1.61 6.36 -5.41
C THR A 97 3.02 6.42 -6.04
N PRO A 98 3.51 7.50 -6.69
CA PRO A 98 4.79 7.38 -7.41
C PRO A 98 6.01 7.16 -6.52
N ASP A 99 6.07 7.82 -5.34
CA ASP A 99 7.28 7.84 -4.50
C ASP A 99 7.02 7.59 -3.00
N CYS A 100 5.75 7.49 -2.56
CA CYS A 100 5.40 7.50 -1.13
C CYS A 100 4.91 6.16 -0.56
N THR A 101 4.90 5.07 -1.35
CA THR A 101 4.58 3.72 -0.82
C THR A 101 5.87 3.01 -0.41
N TYR A 102 6.16 3.02 0.88
CA TYR A 102 7.26 2.23 1.43
C TYR A 102 6.78 0.80 1.65
N ILE A 103 7.19 -0.10 0.75
CA ILE A 103 7.00 -1.54 0.94
C ILE A 103 8.03 -2.02 1.95
N LEU A 104 7.60 -2.26 3.18
CA LEU A 104 8.44 -2.86 4.22
C LEU A 104 8.29 -4.38 4.16
N TYR A 105 9.42 -5.06 4.21
CA TYR A 105 9.50 -6.50 4.47
C TYR A 105 9.86 -6.67 5.95
N LYS A 106 9.21 -7.62 6.62
CA LYS A 106 9.58 -8.05 7.97
C LYS A 106 10.26 -9.41 7.89
#